data_AF-A0A482IM76-F1
#
_entry.id   AF-A0A482IM76-F1
#
_cell.length_a   1.000
_cell.length_b   1.000
_cell.length_c   1.000
_cell.angle_alpha   90.00
_cell.angle_beta   90.00
_cell.angle_gamma   90.00
#
_symmetry.space_group_name_H-M   'P 1'
#
loop_
_entity.id
_entity.type
_entity.pdbx_description
1 polymer ?
#
loop_
_entity_poly.entity_id
_entity_poly.type
_entity_poly.pdbx_seq_one_letter_code
_entity_poly.pdbx_strand_id
1 'polypeptide(L)'
;MNSIKTTVCAAAKIKVEPVKLQLFTPADGRKPYWIATQTLEVTTHDGHECTFIIHLEDGCSTLMGGEPLVIPPFTVAQGEPA
;
A
#
# COMPACT_ATOMS: atom_id res chain seq x y z
N MET A 1 -17.36 -11.14 -2.60
CA MET A 1 -16.26 -10.72 -3.49
C MET A 1 -16.76 -9.58 -4.33
N ASN A 2 -16.40 -8.34 -3.98
CA ASN A 2 -16.73 -7.18 -4.79
C ASN A 2 -15.49 -6.86 -5.63
N SER A 3 -15.58 -6.99 -6.95
CA SER A 3 -14.50 -6.59 -7.85
C SER A 3 -14.73 -5.16 -8.32
N ILE A 4 -13.71 -4.31 -8.20
CA ILE A 4 -13.71 -2.99 -8.84
C ILE A 4 -13.04 -3.16 -10.21
N LYS A 5 -13.81 -2.98 -11.28
CA LYS A 5 -13.29 -2.89 -12.64
C LYS A 5 -13.44 -1.45 -13.10
N THR A 6 -12.32 -0.80 -13.36
CA THR A 6 -12.27 0.56 -13.91
C THR A 6 -11.28 0.60 -15.07
N THR A 7 -11.52 1.52 -16.00
CA THR A 7 -10.65 1.74 -17.16
C THR A 7 -10.30 3.21 -17.20
N VAL A 8 -9.00 3.51 -17.18
CA VAL A 8 -8.48 4.83 -17.54
C VAL A 8 -8.34 4.86 -19.06
N CYS A 9 -8.65 5.97 -19.71
CA CYS A 9 -8.69 6.11 -21.16
C CYS A 9 -7.33 5.87 -21.84
N ALA A 10 -6.58 6.90 -22.18
CA ALA A 10 -5.23 6.78 -22.72
C ALA A 10 -4.23 7.30 -21.68
N ALA A 11 -3.33 6.44 -21.20
CA ALA A 11 -2.26 6.82 -20.29
C ALA A 11 -1.04 7.28 -21.09
N ALA A 12 -0.61 8.52 -20.88
CA ALA A 12 0.65 9.04 -21.39
C ALA A 12 1.85 8.57 -20.54
N LYS A 13 1.64 8.37 -19.24
CA LYS A 13 2.68 7.92 -18.31
C LYS A 13 2.06 7.07 -17.20
N ILE A 14 2.77 6.02 -16.81
CA ILE A 14 2.45 5.21 -15.64
C ILE A 14 3.69 5.16 -14.75
N LYS A 15 3.51 5.38 -13.46
CA LYS A 15 4.56 5.27 -12.45
C LYS A 15 4.03 4.42 -11.29
N VAL A 16 4.78 3.39 -10.95
CA VAL A 16 4.49 2.54 -9.80
C VAL A 16 5.49 2.90 -8.72
N GLU A 17 5.01 3.40 -7.59
CA GLU A 17 5.86 3.70 -6.45
C GLU A 17 6.27 2.42 -5.71
N PRO A 18 7.40 2.44 -4.99
CA PRO A 18 7.75 1.40 -4.04
C PRO A 18 6.66 1.22 -2.98
N VAL A 19 6.55 0.01 -2.43
CA VAL A 19 5.68 -0.25 -1.28
C VAL A 19 6.16 0.55 -0.07
N LYS A 20 5.21 1.20 0.62
CA LYS A 20 5.45 1.91 1.87
C LYS A 20 4.79 1.15 3.01
N LEU A 21 5.60 0.79 4.00
CA LEU A 21 5.14 0.21 5.27
C LEU A 21 5.03 1.31 6.32
N GLN A 22 3.87 1.43 6.94
CA GLN A 22 3.60 2.42 7.97
C GLN A 22 2.90 1.76 9.16
N LEU A 23 3.32 2.12 10.38
CA LEU A 23 2.65 1.65 11.59
C LEU A 23 1.43 2.54 11.82
N PHE A 24 0.23 1.95 11.74
CA PHE A 24 -1.01 2.63 12.05
C PHE A 24 -1.40 2.36 13.51
N THR A 25 -1.60 3.43 14.27
CA THR A 25 -2.07 3.38 15.65
C THR A 25 -3.52 3.88 15.70
N PRO A 26 -4.50 2.98 15.82
CA PRO A 26 -5.92 3.36 15.89
C PRO A 26 -6.21 4.23 17.13
N ALA A 27 -7.02 5.27 16.97
CA ALA A 27 -7.44 6.13 18.08
C ALA A 27 -8.46 5.44 19.02
N ASP A 28 -9.08 4.34 18.60
CA ASP A 28 -10.10 3.60 19.34
C ASP A 28 -9.52 2.56 20.31
N GLY A 29 -8.21 2.62 20.59
CA GLY A 29 -7.52 1.74 21.53
C GLY A 29 -7.23 0.33 21.00
N ARG A 30 -7.48 0.06 19.71
CA ARG A 30 -7.02 -1.19 19.07
C ARG A 30 -5.50 -1.21 19.00
N LYS A 31 -4.95 -2.43 18.96
CA LYS A 31 -3.50 -2.64 18.83
C LYS A 31 -2.98 -1.98 17.54
N PRO A 32 -1.80 -1.33 17.58
CA PRO A 32 -1.14 -0.86 16.38
C PRO A 32 -0.90 -2.00 15.39
N TYR A 33 -1.01 -1.72 14.11
CA TYR A 33 -0.76 -2.69 13.05
C TYR A 33 -0.04 -2.05 11.86
N TRP A 34 0.74 -2.86 11.15
CA TRP A 34 1.42 -2.42 9.92
C TRP A 34 0.43 -2.34 8.77
N ILE A 35 0.48 -1.24 8.02
CA ILE A 35 -0.21 -1.08 6.75
C ILE A 35 0.85 -0.98 5.65
N ALA A 36 0.73 -1.84 4.64
CA ALA A 36 1.48 -1.73 3.41
C ALA A 36 0.62 -1.03 2.36
N THR A 37 1.16 0.01 1.74
CA THR A 37 0.50 0.71 0.62
C THR A 37 1.40 0.75 -0.60
N GLN A 38 0.80 0.63 -1.78
CA GLN A 38 1.47 0.87 -3.05
C GLN A 38 0.69 1.90 -3.85
N THR A 39 1.41 2.88 -4.38
CA THR A 39 0.82 3.95 -5.18
C THR A 39 1.07 3.70 -6.66
N LEU A 40 -0.01 3.77 -7.44
CA LEU A 40 0.00 3.79 -8.91
C LEU A 40 -0.42 5.18 -9.37
N GLU A 41 0.48 5.91 -9.99
CA GLU A 41 0.23 7.22 -10.59
C GLU A 41 0.10 7.06 -12.11
N VAL A 42 -1.00 7.57 -12.66
CA VAL A 42 -1.31 7.54 -14.09
C VAL A 42 -1.51 8.96 -14.58
N THR A 43 -0.70 9.40 -15.54
CA THR A 43 -0.93 10.65 -16.28
C THR A 43 -1.67 10.29 -17.57
N THR A 44 -2.83 10.89 -17.82
CA THR A 44 -3.62 10.68 -19.03
C THR A 44 -3.08 11.49 -20.22
N HIS A 45 -3.49 11.14 -21.44
CA HIS A 45 -3.04 11.79 -22.68
C HIS A 45 -3.34 13.29 -22.77
N ASP A 46 -4.36 13.76 -22.05
CA ASP A 46 -4.74 15.16 -21.90
C ASP A 46 -4.04 15.85 -20.71
N GLY A 47 -3.11 15.15 -20.05
CA GLY A 47 -2.24 15.69 -19.00
C GLY A 47 -2.81 15.62 -17.58
N HIS A 48 -4.01 15.08 -17.38
CA HIS A 48 -4.57 14.90 -16.04
C HIS A 48 -3.90 13.76 -15.28
N GLU A 49 -3.87 13.86 -13.95
CA GLU A 49 -3.27 12.85 -13.09
C GLU A 49 -4.35 12.07 -12.31
N CYS A 50 -4.19 10.76 -12.28
CA CYS A 50 -5.01 9.82 -11.52
C CYS A 50 -4.10 9.01 -10.60
N THR A 51 -4.41 9.00 -9.31
CA THR A 51 -3.62 8.28 -8.30
C THR A 51 -4.47 7.20 -7.65
N PHE A 52 -3.98 5.97 -7.69
CA PHE A 52 -4.56 4.84 -6.97
C PHE A 52 -3.63 4.46 -5.82
N ILE A 53 -4.16 4.46 -4.61
CA ILE A 53 -3.45 3.98 -3.41
C ILE A 53 -4.07 2.64 -3.03
N ILE A 54 -3.27 1.59 -3.09
CA ILE A 54 -3.71 0.21 -2.87
C ILE A 54 -3.15 -0.26 -1.55
N HIS A 55 -4.02 -0.73 -0.66
CA HIS A 55 -3.61 -1.42 0.56
C HIS A 55 -3.29 -2.87 0.21
N LEU A 56 -2.08 -3.30 0.54
CA LEU A 56 -1.60 -4.66 0.27
C LEU A 56 -1.75 -5.51 1.52
N GLU A 57 -2.29 -6.72 1.33
CA GLU A 57 -2.30 -7.76 2.35
C GLU A 57 -0.95 -8.51 2.38
N ASP A 58 -0.66 -9.19 3.48
CA ASP A 58 0.55 -10.01 3.61
C ASP A 58 0.57 -11.13 2.56
N GLY A 59 1.75 -11.41 2.00
CA GLY A 59 1.92 -12.37 0.91
C GLY A 59 1.39 -11.91 -0.45
N CYS A 60 0.86 -10.67 -0.57
CA CYS A 60 0.44 -10.12 -1.86
C CYS A 60 1.67 -9.81 -2.74
N SER A 61 1.56 -10.11 -4.05
CA SER A 61 2.57 -9.71 -5.03
C SER A 61 2.46 -8.22 -5.33
N THR A 62 3.56 -7.50 -5.30
CA THR A 62 3.57 -6.06 -5.59
C THR A 62 3.46 -5.80 -7.10
N LEU A 63 2.99 -4.61 -7.48
CA LEU A 63 2.75 -4.22 -8.87
C LEU A 63 4.03 -4.06 -9.72
N MET A 64 5.18 -3.83 -9.09
CA MET A 64 6.46 -3.98 -9.79
C MET A 64 6.97 -5.40 -9.57
N GLY A 65 7.17 -6.14 -10.66
CA GLY A 65 7.77 -7.47 -10.61
C GLY A 65 9.11 -7.43 -9.87
N GLY A 66 9.11 -7.99 -8.68
CA GLY A 66 10.18 -7.95 -7.69
C GLY A 66 9.66 -8.65 -6.43
N GLU A 67 10.57 -9.17 -5.61
CA GLU A 67 10.31 -10.13 -4.53
C GLU A 67 9.01 -9.90 -3.72
N PRO A 68 8.33 -10.97 -3.27
CA PRO A 68 7.09 -10.86 -2.49
C PRO A 68 7.29 -9.96 -1.27
N LEU A 69 6.29 -9.11 -1.00
CA LEU A 69 6.31 -8.24 0.17
C LEU A 69 6.25 -9.07 1.45
N VAL A 70 7.22 -8.87 2.35
CA VAL A 70 7.24 -9.46 3.69
C VAL A 70 6.91 -8.37 4.71
N ILE A 71 5.79 -8.52 5.42
CA ILE A 71 5.42 -7.63 6.52
C ILE A 71 6.09 -8.13 7.82
N PRO A 72 6.87 -7.30 8.55
CA PRO A 72 7.54 -7.75 9.76
C PRO A 72 6.55 -8.00 10.91
N PRO A 73 6.81 -8.99 11.79
CA PRO A 73 5.98 -9.25 12.95
C PRO A 73 6.02 -8.07 13.94
N PHE A 74 4.85 -7.66 14.43
CA PHE A 74 4.75 -6.62 15.46
C PHE A 74 5.30 -7.15 16.79
N THR A 75 6.45 -6.63 17.24
CA THR A 75 7.03 -7.00 18.55
C THR A 75 6.94 -5.78 19.47
N VAL A 76 6.18 -5.90 20.56
CA VAL A 76 6.19 -4.91 21.64
C VAL A 76 7.45 -5.15 22.45
N ALA A 77 8.36 -4.19 22.53
CA ALA A 77 9.44 -4.25 23.51
C ALA A 77 8.80 -4.26 24.90
N GLN A 78 8.78 -5.41 25.56
CA GLN A 78 8.50 -5.49 26.99
C GLN A 78 9.67 -4.83 27.72
N GLY A 79 9.56 -3.54 27.99
CA GLY A 79 10.29 -2.93 29.09
C GLY A 79 9.61 -3.36 30.39
N GLU A 80 10.23 -4.28 31.12
CA GLU A 80 9.94 -4.56 32.53
C GLU A 80 10.04 -3.26 33.35
N PRO A 81 9.09 -2.98 34.27
CA PRO A 81 9.29 -1.97 35.28
C PRO A 81 10.21 -2.53 36.38
N ALA A 82 11.23 -1.76 36.75
CA ALA A 82 11.93 -1.89 38.04
C ALA A 82 11.26 -0.98 39.08
#